data_AF-A0A6A3X9A1-F1
#
_entry.id   AF-A0A6A3X9A1-F1
#
_cell.length_a   1.000
_cell.length_b   1.000
_cell.length_c   1.000
_cell.angle_alpha   90.00
_cell.angle_beta   90.00
_cell.angle_gamma   90.00
#
_symmetry.space_group_name_H-M   'P 1'
#
loop_
_entity.id
_entity.type
_entity.pdbx_description
1 polymer ?
#
loop_
_entity_poly.entity_id
_entity_poly.type
_entity_poly.pdbx_seq_one_letter_code
_entity_poly.pdbx_strand_id
1 'polypeptide(L)'
;MRRELVEEGGVSATLKATLDDTTVGDKTYKSFLMHADETFDQWPESMRYRVWFTWDDAITILKGEHPEMAAIVERAHEVAKLQ
;
A
#
# COMPACT_ATOMS: atom_id res chain seq x y z
N MET A 1 -3.65 11.22 7.22
CA MET A 1 -2.98 10.13 6.46
C MET A 1 -2.13 9.21 7.34
N ARG A 2 -1.28 9.71 8.26
CA ARG A 2 -0.50 8.82 9.17
C ARG A 2 -1.33 7.94 10.12
N ARG A 3 -2.60 8.30 10.38
CA ARG A 3 -3.51 7.61 11.30
C ARG A 3 -3.91 6.20 10.82
N GLU A 4 -4.41 6.07 9.59
CA GLU A 4 -4.89 4.78 9.05
C GLU A 4 -3.80 3.70 9.01
N LEU A 5 -2.55 4.10 8.71
CA LEU A 5 -1.41 3.17 8.65
C LEU A 5 -1.05 2.56 10.00
N VAL A 6 -1.21 3.32 11.07
CA VAL A 6 -0.98 2.83 12.43
C VAL A 6 -2.19 2.01 12.89
N GLU A 7 -3.40 2.48 12.60
CA GLU A 7 -4.64 1.84 13.03
C GLU A 7 -4.91 0.50 12.32
N GLU A 8 -4.81 0.45 10.99
CA GLU A 8 -5.07 -0.75 10.18
C GLU A 8 -3.79 -1.52 9.89
N GLY A 9 -2.74 -0.79 9.52
CA GLY A 9 -1.49 -1.38 9.04
C GLY A 9 -0.50 -1.71 10.13
N GLY A 10 -0.60 -1.15 11.34
CA GLY A 10 0.37 -1.32 12.42
C GLY A 10 1.80 -0.86 12.06
N VAL A 11 1.95 0.15 11.20
CA VAL A 11 3.26 0.64 10.73
C VAL A 11 3.38 2.15 10.95
N SER A 12 4.54 2.61 11.45
CA SER A 12 4.95 4.02 11.31
C SER A 12 5.70 4.20 10.00
N ALA A 13 5.40 5.25 9.24
CA ALA A 13 5.90 5.35 7.87
C ALA A 13 6.22 6.78 7.43
N THR A 14 7.26 6.88 6.60
CA THR A 14 7.68 8.09 5.91
C THR A 14 7.09 8.13 4.51
N LEU A 15 6.35 9.19 4.20
CA LEU A 15 5.79 9.43 2.87
C LEU A 15 6.94 9.66 1.87
N LYS A 16 6.93 8.91 0.76
CA LYS A 16 7.94 9.00 -0.29
C LYS A 16 7.44 9.70 -1.55
N ALA A 17 6.21 9.41 -1.96
CA ALA A 17 5.59 10.04 -3.12
C ALA A 17 4.07 9.89 -3.07
N THR A 18 3.34 10.83 -3.66
CA THR A 18 1.94 10.59 -4.04
C THR A 18 1.92 9.75 -5.33
N LEU A 19 0.97 8.83 -5.42
CA LEU A 19 0.68 8.11 -6.65
C LEU A 19 -0.55 8.77 -7.26
N ASP A 20 -0.54 8.98 -8.57
CA ASP A 20 -1.63 9.64 -9.28
C ASP A 20 -3.00 9.02 -8.94
N ASP A 21 -4.06 9.84 -8.97
CA ASP A 21 -5.41 9.40 -8.62
C ASP A 21 -5.86 8.25 -9.54
N THR A 22 -6.32 7.16 -8.93
CA THR A 22 -6.84 5.99 -9.66
C THR A 22 -8.35 5.90 -9.46
N THR A 23 -9.13 6.01 -10.54
CA THR A 23 -10.60 5.92 -10.48
C THR A 23 -11.08 4.56 -10.96
N VAL A 24 -11.90 3.89 -10.13
CA VAL A 24 -12.50 2.58 -10.39
C VAL A 24 -13.99 2.69 -10.12
N GLY A 25 -14.80 2.61 -11.18
CA GLY A 25 -16.24 2.87 -11.08
C GLY A 25 -16.51 4.28 -10.57
N ASP A 26 -17.18 4.37 -9.42
CA ASP A 26 -17.52 5.61 -8.72
C ASP A 26 -16.50 6.02 -7.65
N LYS A 27 -15.45 5.23 -7.43
CA LYS A 27 -14.45 5.47 -6.38
C LYS A 27 -13.16 6.01 -6.96
N THR A 28 -12.60 7.02 -6.31
CA THR A 28 -11.26 7.55 -6.60
C THR A 28 -10.32 7.28 -5.43
N TYR A 29 -9.25 6.53 -5.71
CA TYR A 29 -8.19 6.20 -4.78
C TYR A 29 -7.06 7.23 -4.89
N LYS A 30 -6.75 7.88 -3.77
CA LYS A 30 -5.63 8.81 -3.63
C LYS A 30 -4.45 8.08 -3.00
N SER A 31 -3.78 7.30 -3.82
CA SER A 31 -2.74 6.38 -3.37
C SER A 31 -1.41 7.09 -3.15
N PHE A 32 -0.52 6.49 -2.35
CA PHE A 32 0.80 7.06 -2.06
C PHE A 32 1.81 5.95 -1.77
N LEU A 33 3.08 6.19 -2.10
CA LEU A 33 4.22 5.35 -1.76
C LEU A 33 4.81 5.81 -0.44
N MET A 34 5.13 4.85 0.43
CA MET A 34 5.80 5.10 1.70
C MET A 34 6.92 4.10 1.96
N HIS A 35 7.81 4.50 2.86
CA HIS A 35 8.75 3.60 3.52
C HIS A 35 8.25 3.30 4.93
N ALA A 36 8.16 2.01 5.27
CA ALA A 36 7.86 1.55 6.62
C ALA A 36 9.10 1.73 7.52
N ASP A 37 8.99 2.54 8.56
CA ASP A 37 10.11 2.85 9.46
C ASP A 37 10.10 1.93 10.70
N GLU A 38 8.91 1.68 11.26
CA GLU A 38 8.71 0.75 12.39
C GLU A 38 7.46 -0.09 12.18
N THR A 39 7.55 -1.37 12.56
CA THR A 39 6.47 -2.35 12.46
C THR A 39 6.08 -2.76 13.86
N PHE A 40 4.83 -2.50 14.26
CA PHE A 40 4.33 -2.86 15.59
C PHE A 40 3.73 -4.28 15.59
N ASP A 41 4.02 -5.03 16.65
CA ASP A 41 3.46 -6.38 16.88
C ASP A 41 2.02 -6.32 17.40
N GLN A 42 1.68 -5.26 18.13
CA GLN A 42 0.33 -4.96 18.59
C GLN A 42 -0.07 -3.58 18.09
N TRP A 43 -1.24 -3.51 17.46
CA TRP A 43 -1.82 -2.29 16.93
C TRP A 43 -3.35 -2.37 17.01
N PRO A 44 -4.09 -1.26 16.83
CA PRO A 44 -5.54 -1.21 17.06
C PRO A 44 -6.35 -2.28 16.30
N GLU A 45 -5.93 -2.67 15.08
CA GLU A 45 -6.56 -3.74 14.30
C GLU A 45 -5.70 -5.01 14.18
N SER A 46 -4.84 -5.29 15.17
CA SER A 46 -3.93 -6.47 15.17
C SER A 46 -4.58 -7.86 15.08
N MET A 47 -5.92 -7.94 15.16
CA MET A 47 -6.66 -9.14 14.80
C MET A 47 -6.63 -9.46 13.29
N ARG A 48 -6.27 -8.49 12.44
CA ARG A 48 -6.10 -8.66 10.99
C ARG A 48 -4.68 -9.14 10.69
N TYR A 49 -4.55 -10.07 9.75
CA TYR A 49 -3.24 -10.54 9.28
C TYR A 49 -2.60 -9.50 8.36
N ARG A 50 -1.32 -9.20 8.62
CA ARG A 50 -0.45 -8.43 7.73
C ARG A 50 0.66 -9.33 7.21
N VAL A 51 0.89 -9.29 5.90
CA VAL A 51 1.93 -10.05 5.23
C VAL A 51 2.72 -9.12 4.33
N TRP A 52 4.04 -9.24 4.36
CA TRP A 52 4.93 -8.54 3.44
C TRP A 52 5.13 -9.38 2.18
N PHE A 53 5.07 -8.71 1.03
CA PHE A 53 5.26 -9.32 -0.27
C PHE A 53 6.40 -8.61 -1.00
N THR A 54 7.05 -9.34 -1.91
CA THR A 54 7.81 -8.68 -2.98
C THR A 54 6.85 -7.93 -3.90
N TRP A 55 7.35 -6.95 -4.66
CA TRP A 55 6.52 -6.21 -5.62
C TRP A 55 5.84 -7.15 -6.63
N ASP A 56 6.59 -8.08 -7.20
CA ASP A 56 6.09 -8.99 -8.24
C ASP A 56 5.05 -9.99 -7.69
N ASP A 57 5.25 -10.50 -6.47
CA ASP A 57 4.28 -11.38 -5.81
C ASP A 57 2.97 -10.64 -5.51
N ALA A 58 3.07 -9.41 -4.97
CA ALA A 58 1.90 -8.58 -4.70
C ALA A 58 1.09 -8.29 -5.97
N ILE A 59 1.77 -7.91 -7.06
CA ILE A 59 1.14 -7.66 -8.35
C ILE A 59 0.46 -8.93 -8.87
N THR A 60 1.14 -10.08 -8.78
CA THR A 60 0.63 -11.37 -9.27
C THR A 60 -0.64 -11.78 -8.53
N ILE A 61 -0.63 -11.70 -7.20
CA ILE A 61 -1.79 -12.05 -6.37
C ILE A 61 -2.96 -11.11 -6.66
N LEU A 62 -2.71 -9.80 -6.69
CA LEU A 62 -3.76 -8.80 -6.89
C LEU A 62 -4.36 -8.87 -8.29
N LYS A 63 -3.60 -9.20 -9.35
CA LYS A 63 -4.16 -9.33 -10.71
C LYS A 63 -5.29 -10.36 -10.80
N GLY A 64 -5.28 -11.39 -9.96
CA GLY A 64 -6.32 -12.43 -9.96
C GLY A 64 -7.65 -11.99 -9.35
N GLU A 65 -7.61 -11.19 -8.28
CA GLU A 65 -8.80 -10.88 -7.45
C GLU A 65 -9.13 -9.38 -7.39
N HIS A 66 -8.12 -8.52 -7.50
CA HIS A 66 -8.19 -7.06 -7.31
C HIS A 66 -7.29 -6.32 -8.34
N PRO A 67 -7.57 -6.43 -9.64
CA PRO A 67 -6.69 -5.91 -10.70
C PRO A 67 -6.44 -4.40 -10.61
N GLU A 68 -7.38 -3.63 -10.07
CA GLU A 68 -7.23 -2.21 -9.80
C GLU A 68 -6.15 -1.90 -8.76
N MET A 69 -6.01 -2.75 -7.74
CA MET A 69 -4.97 -2.61 -6.73
C MET A 69 -3.61 -3.01 -7.29
N ALA A 70 -3.58 -4.00 -8.19
CA ALA A 70 -2.34 -4.37 -8.89
C ALA A 70 -1.75 -3.19 -9.66
N ALA A 71 -2.59 -2.40 -10.35
CA ALA A 71 -2.15 -1.20 -11.06
C ALA A 71 -1.54 -0.14 -10.13
N ILE A 72 -2.07 0.02 -8.92
CA ILE A 72 -1.51 0.92 -7.90
C ILE A 72 -0.12 0.42 -7.46
N VAL A 73 0.04 -0.89 -7.24
CA VAL A 73 1.31 -1.50 -6.84
C VAL A 73 2.35 -1.41 -7.97
N GLU A 74 1.96 -1.63 -9.22
CA GLU A 74 2.84 -1.41 -10.39
C GLU A 74 3.33 0.03 -10.46
N ARG A 75 2.43 1.01 -10.30
CA ARG A 75 2.79 2.42 -10.29
C ARG A 75 3.74 2.76 -9.13
N ALA A 76 3.48 2.23 -7.95
CA ALA A 76 4.35 2.40 -6.79
C ALA A 76 5.75 1.84 -7.05
N HIS A 77 5.86 0.67 -7.67
CA HIS A 77 7.14 0.04 -8.02
C HIS A 77 7.93 0.89 -9.02
N GLU A 78 7.28 1.42 -10.07
CA GLU A 78 7.96 2.30 -11.04
C GLU A 78 8.44 3.61 -10.40
N VAL A 79 7.65 4.22 -9.52
CA VAL A 79 8.06 5.42 -8.80
C VAL A 79 9.21 5.13 -7.83
N ALA A 80 9.20 3.97 -7.16
CA ALA A 80 10.25 3.57 -6.24
C ALA A 80 11.63 3.40 -6.93
N LYS A 81 11.65 2.97 -8.20
CA LYS A 81 12.89 2.85 -8.99
C LYS A 81 13.57 4.20 -9.30
N LEU A 82 12.85 5.31 -9.15
CA LEU A 82 13.33 6.66 -9.45
C LEU A 82 13.89 7.39 -8.22
N GLN A 83 13.85 6.77 -7.03
CA GLN A 83 14.31 7.32 -5.76
C GLN A 83 15.64 6.70 -5.34
#